data_AF-A0A2M6K9K7-F1
#
_entry.id   AF-A0A2M6K9K7-F1
#
_cell.length_a   1.000
_cell.length_b   1.000
_cell.length_c   1.000
_cell.angle_alpha   90.00
_cell.angle_beta   90.00
_cell.angle_gamma   90.00
#
_symmetry.space_group_name_H-M   'P 1'
#
loop_
_entity.id
_entity.type
_entity.pdbx_description
1 polymer ?
#
loop_
_entity_poly.entity_id
_entity_poly.type
_entity_poly.pdbx_seq_one_letter_code
_entity_poly.pdbx_strand_id
1 'polypeptide(L)'
;MHMKKLLLLIFLIFIVALFNIVNADEYKGIYVSNNTVYYDCPDGQMAVPEEYNIDIKSVKILNDRFFVDKNNVYNMSIDGHSHFCMWQKLDEIDSASFEFLNDYYQKDKNFVYNSYNYWGWGPSNRIQGADVGTFQLLSEQYAKDKYNVYFAQFMNLKKVAEADLDTFEVLSEDNNYALDKNNMYYLGKVLGEAGEKITNLSLYNNLKGKIILKVEENGEAYYVHPNKQEMHFLPRPVVAFYVMREQGVGITDDNLEKIPLGGYCPSNDRPMKSCDKPEKYDFTFSNKYRGYIFLQVEKNGEAWYVNPSNSKRYYLGRPTDAFNIMRDLGLGVSNNNFDSMIK
;
A
#
# COMPACT_ATOMS: atom_id res chain seq x y z
N MET A 1 -12.51 -35.80 -49.71
CA MET A 1 -12.81 -35.82 -48.26
C MET A 1 -11.74 -36.56 -47.45
N HIS A 2 -10.44 -36.34 -47.74
CA HIS A 2 -9.33 -37.07 -47.08
C HIS A 2 -8.18 -36.21 -46.57
N MET A 3 -8.11 -34.90 -46.88
CA MET A 3 -7.11 -34.00 -46.28
C MET A 3 -7.51 -33.39 -44.93
N LYS A 4 -8.81 -33.38 -44.56
CA LYS A 4 -9.26 -32.83 -43.27
C LYS A 4 -9.07 -33.77 -42.08
N LYS A 5 -8.88 -35.08 -42.30
CA LYS A 5 -8.60 -36.04 -41.20
C LYS A 5 -7.12 -36.13 -40.82
N LEU A 6 -6.20 -35.73 -41.72
CA LEU A 6 -4.76 -35.79 -41.45
C LEU A 6 -4.26 -34.59 -40.61
N LEU A 7 -4.86 -33.40 -40.78
CA LEU A 7 -4.55 -32.24 -39.93
C LEU A 7 -5.07 -32.37 -38.49
N LEU A 8 -6.18 -33.08 -38.27
CA LEU A 8 -6.74 -33.27 -36.93
C LEU A 8 -5.91 -34.24 -36.08
N LEU A 9 -5.23 -35.21 -36.72
CA LEU A 9 -4.39 -36.17 -36.02
C LEU A 9 -3.02 -35.58 -35.62
N ILE A 10 -2.48 -34.64 -36.42
CA ILE A 10 -1.23 -33.94 -36.10
C ILE A 10 -1.44 -32.90 -34.97
N PHE A 11 -2.63 -32.30 -34.88
CA PHE A 11 -2.97 -31.40 -33.77
C PHE A 11 -3.18 -32.15 -32.43
N LEU A 12 -3.66 -33.40 -32.47
CA LEU A 12 -3.81 -34.22 -31.25
C LEU A 12 -2.46 -34.73 -30.70
N ILE A 13 -1.48 -34.99 -31.58
CA ILE A 13 -0.14 -35.46 -31.16
C ILE A 13 0.69 -34.30 -30.59
N PHE A 14 0.44 -33.04 -30.99
CA PHE A 14 1.08 -31.87 -30.40
C PHE A 14 0.47 -31.41 -29.05
N ILE A 15 -0.80 -31.76 -28.77
CA ILE A 15 -1.44 -31.44 -27.48
C ILE A 15 -1.05 -32.46 -26.39
N VAL A 16 -0.69 -33.69 -26.75
CA VAL A 16 -0.27 -34.72 -25.77
C VAL A 16 1.24 -34.63 -25.45
N ALA A 17 2.06 -34.00 -26.30
CA ALA A 17 3.51 -33.87 -26.07
C ALA A 17 3.95 -32.62 -25.27
N LEU A 18 3.01 -31.77 -24.84
CA LEU A 18 3.28 -30.62 -23.93
C LEU A 18 2.64 -30.77 -22.54
N PHE A 19 1.94 -31.89 -22.29
CA PHE A 19 1.43 -32.27 -20.97
C PHE A 19 2.20 -33.46 -20.40
N ASN A 20 3.53 -33.44 -20.50
CA ASN A 20 4.34 -33.84 -19.35
C ASN A 20 4.64 -32.57 -18.56
N ILE A 21 3.58 -31.99 -17.99
CA ILE A 21 3.75 -31.24 -16.76
C ILE A 21 4.25 -32.33 -15.80
N VAL A 22 5.56 -32.35 -15.56
CA VAL A 22 6.11 -32.85 -14.31
C VAL A 22 5.13 -32.37 -13.27
N ASN A 23 4.41 -33.30 -12.63
CA ASN A 23 3.58 -32.97 -11.49
C ASN A 23 4.44 -32.03 -10.65
N ALA A 24 4.02 -30.78 -10.49
CA ALA A 24 4.59 -29.95 -9.47
C ALA A 24 4.20 -30.68 -8.20
N ASP A 25 5.06 -31.60 -7.75
CA ASP A 25 4.92 -32.26 -6.47
C ASP A 25 4.72 -31.12 -5.49
N GLU A 26 3.54 -31.10 -4.89
CA GLU A 26 3.10 -30.11 -3.94
C GLU A 26 4.22 -30.00 -2.89
N TYR A 27 4.99 -28.90 -2.89
CA TYR A 27 6.09 -28.71 -1.94
C TYR A 27 5.49 -28.82 -0.54
N LYS A 28 5.80 -29.90 0.19
CA LYS A 28 5.14 -30.17 1.47
C LYS A 28 5.64 -29.30 2.61
N GLY A 29 6.65 -28.46 2.35
CA GLY A 29 7.33 -27.68 3.38
C GLY A 29 8.05 -28.60 4.37
N ILE A 30 7.92 -28.30 5.66
CA ILE A 30 8.51 -29.10 6.74
C ILE A 30 7.63 -30.30 7.08
N TYR A 31 8.24 -31.47 7.29
CA TYR A 31 7.56 -32.68 7.76
C TYR A 31 8.47 -33.56 8.62
N VAL A 32 7.87 -34.51 9.32
CA VAL A 32 8.58 -35.54 10.10
C VAL A 32 8.46 -36.88 9.40
N SER A 33 9.58 -37.56 9.18
CA SER A 33 9.63 -38.93 8.64
C SER A 33 10.75 -39.70 9.32
N ASN A 34 10.55 -40.98 9.63
CA ASN A 34 11.55 -41.84 10.24
C ASN A 34 12.30 -41.21 11.43
N ASN A 35 11.57 -40.50 12.30
CA ASN A 35 12.11 -39.83 13.48
C ASN A 35 13.11 -38.68 13.18
N THR A 36 13.05 -38.12 11.98
CA THR A 36 13.85 -36.99 11.52
C THR A 36 12.94 -35.91 10.91
N VAL A 37 13.28 -34.65 11.13
CA VAL A 37 12.59 -33.52 10.50
C VAL A 37 13.24 -33.25 9.15
N TYR A 38 12.42 -33.08 8.12
CA TYR A 38 12.83 -32.81 6.74
C TYR A 38 12.14 -31.57 6.21
N TYR A 39 12.71 -31.02 5.14
CA TYR A 39 12.09 -30.02 4.29
C TYR A 39 12.24 -30.44 2.82
N ASP A 40 11.18 -30.28 2.03
CA ASP A 40 11.23 -30.52 0.59
C ASP A 40 11.85 -29.31 -0.12
N CYS A 41 13.14 -29.38 -0.46
CA CYS A 41 13.81 -28.36 -1.26
C CYS A 41 13.61 -28.57 -2.75
N PRO A 42 13.86 -27.54 -3.57
CA PRO A 42 13.81 -27.67 -5.02
C PRO A 42 14.73 -28.74 -5.60
N ASP A 43 15.89 -28.95 -4.97
CA ASP A 43 16.88 -29.95 -5.38
C ASP A 43 16.75 -31.29 -4.63
N GLY A 44 15.71 -31.47 -3.81
CA GLY A 44 15.43 -32.70 -3.08
C GLY A 44 15.14 -32.51 -1.59
N GLN A 45 14.99 -33.61 -0.85
CA GLN A 45 14.66 -33.55 0.58
C GLN A 45 15.91 -33.24 1.40
N MET A 46 15.79 -32.32 2.37
CA MET A 46 16.88 -31.94 3.27
C MET A 46 16.49 -32.21 4.72
N ALA A 47 17.26 -33.07 5.40
CA ALA A 47 17.10 -33.33 6.83
C ALA A 47 17.62 -32.15 7.67
N VAL A 48 17.03 -31.94 8.85
CA VAL A 48 17.63 -31.09 9.89
C VAL A 48 18.97 -31.69 10.33
N PRO A 49 20.05 -30.90 10.46
CA PRO A 49 21.36 -31.42 10.86
C PRO A 49 21.31 -32.08 12.25
N GLU A 50 22.00 -33.21 12.41
CA GLU A 50 21.98 -34.00 13.66
C GLU A 50 22.49 -33.20 14.85
N GLU A 51 23.42 -32.26 14.65
CA GLU A 51 23.97 -31.38 15.68
C GLU A 51 22.93 -30.48 16.36
N TYR A 52 21.77 -30.27 15.73
CA TYR A 52 20.68 -29.51 16.35
C TYR A 52 19.97 -30.27 17.46
N ASN A 53 20.24 -31.58 17.59
CA ASN A 53 19.76 -32.44 18.68
C ASN A 53 18.25 -32.29 18.93
N ILE A 54 17.46 -32.39 17.86
CA ILE A 54 16.01 -32.16 17.88
C ILE A 54 15.31 -33.13 18.84
N ASP A 55 14.52 -32.60 19.78
CA ASP A 55 13.61 -33.43 20.56
C ASP A 55 12.37 -33.79 19.73
N ILE A 56 12.51 -34.86 18.95
CA ILE A 56 11.50 -35.31 17.98
C ILE A 56 10.10 -35.55 18.58
N LYS A 57 10.03 -35.91 19.87
CA LYS A 57 8.76 -36.21 20.56
C LYS A 57 7.95 -34.97 20.87
N SER A 58 8.61 -33.81 20.93
CA SER A 58 8.00 -32.51 21.19
C SER A 58 7.90 -31.63 19.95
N VAL A 59 8.28 -32.15 18.77
CA VAL A 59 8.22 -31.38 17.53
C VAL A 59 6.79 -30.95 17.22
N LYS A 60 6.62 -29.66 16.96
CA LYS A 60 5.40 -29.05 16.42
C LYS A 60 5.77 -28.20 15.21
N ILE A 61 5.28 -28.60 14.05
CA ILE A 61 5.39 -27.82 12.81
C ILE A 61 4.38 -26.67 12.89
N LEU A 62 4.86 -25.44 12.68
CA LEU A 62 4.03 -24.23 12.79
C LEU A 62 3.51 -23.78 11.43
N ASN A 63 4.35 -23.88 10.41
CA ASN A 63 4.01 -23.65 9.01
C ASN A 63 5.06 -24.35 8.11
N ASP A 64 5.05 -24.02 6.83
CA ASP A 64 6.00 -24.52 5.83
C ASP A 64 7.46 -24.12 6.10
N ARG A 65 7.73 -23.13 6.96
CA ARG A 65 9.09 -22.62 7.23
C ARG A 65 9.55 -22.72 8.68
N PHE A 66 8.67 -22.95 9.65
CA PHE A 66 9.00 -22.95 11.07
C PHE A 66 8.51 -24.22 11.76
N PHE A 67 9.34 -24.74 12.67
CA PHE A 67 8.93 -25.73 13.66
C PHE A 67 9.60 -25.44 15.00
N VAL A 68 9.02 -25.99 16.06
CA VAL A 68 9.58 -25.92 17.42
C VAL A 68 9.77 -27.31 17.98
N ASP A 69 10.72 -27.45 18.89
CA ASP A 69 10.72 -28.52 19.89
C ASP A 69 10.62 -27.89 21.30
N LYS A 70 10.61 -28.73 22.34
CA LYS A 70 10.50 -28.25 23.73
C LYS A 70 11.65 -27.32 24.17
N ASN A 71 12.75 -27.26 23.42
CA ASN A 71 13.95 -26.53 23.77
C ASN A 71 14.18 -25.31 22.87
N ASN A 72 13.84 -25.39 21.58
CA ASN A 72 14.27 -24.41 20.57
C ASN A 72 13.21 -24.18 19.47
N VAL A 73 13.40 -23.08 18.75
CA VAL A 73 12.66 -22.73 17.53
C VAL A 73 13.62 -22.85 16.35
N TYR A 74 13.11 -23.37 15.24
CA TYR A 74 13.88 -23.59 14.02
C TYR A 74 13.15 -23.00 12.83
N ASN A 75 13.89 -22.46 11.87
CA ASN A 75 13.33 -22.05 10.59
C ASN A 75 14.13 -22.59 9.40
N MET A 76 13.41 -22.79 8.31
CA MET A 76 13.95 -23.00 6.98
C MET A 76 14.09 -21.65 6.28
N SER A 77 15.26 -21.35 5.76
CA SER A 77 15.48 -20.23 4.85
C SER A 77 15.60 -20.74 3.41
N ILE A 78 15.00 -20.00 2.48
CA ILE A 78 15.12 -20.21 1.04
C ILE A 78 15.66 -18.91 0.45
N ASP A 79 16.84 -18.94 -0.16
CA ASP A 79 17.33 -17.80 -0.93
C ASP A 79 16.60 -17.77 -2.30
N GLY A 80 15.85 -16.70 -2.54
CA GLY A 80 15.09 -16.50 -3.77
C GLY A 80 15.93 -16.38 -5.05
N HIS A 81 17.25 -16.19 -4.95
CA HIS A 81 18.15 -16.13 -6.11
C HIS A 81 18.82 -17.47 -6.41
N SER A 82 19.04 -18.32 -5.40
CA SER A 82 19.83 -19.55 -5.52
C SER A 82 19.08 -20.85 -5.22
N HIS A 83 17.81 -20.78 -4.80
CA HIS A 83 17.02 -21.95 -4.35
C HIS A 83 17.67 -22.74 -3.21
N PHE A 84 18.66 -22.15 -2.54
CA PHE A 84 19.40 -22.81 -1.48
C PHE A 84 18.57 -22.86 -0.20
N CYS A 85 18.28 -24.08 0.27
CA CYS A 85 17.69 -24.31 1.56
C CYS A 85 18.75 -24.31 2.65
N MET A 86 18.45 -23.66 3.77
CA MET A 86 19.31 -23.71 4.96
C MET A 86 18.47 -23.75 6.23
N TRP A 87 18.76 -24.74 7.06
CA TRP A 87 18.23 -24.80 8.42
C TRP A 87 18.90 -23.76 9.31
N GLN A 88 18.11 -23.15 10.18
CA GLN A 88 18.59 -22.29 11.23
C GLN A 88 17.90 -22.62 12.54
N LYS A 89 18.70 -22.69 13.60
CA LYS A 89 18.24 -22.67 14.98
C LYS A 89 18.21 -21.21 15.45
N LEU A 90 17.09 -20.80 16.04
CA LEU A 90 16.92 -19.44 16.53
C LEU A 90 17.28 -19.37 18.02
N ASP A 91 18.28 -18.55 18.31
CA ASP A 91 18.77 -18.35 19.68
C ASP A 91 17.93 -17.32 20.44
N GLU A 92 17.89 -17.46 21.76
CA GLU A 92 17.20 -16.54 22.68
C GLU A 92 15.71 -16.31 22.36
N ILE A 93 15.02 -17.38 21.96
CA ILE A 93 13.57 -17.45 21.80
C ILE A 93 12.99 -18.47 22.77
N ASP A 94 11.92 -18.10 23.48
CA ASP A 94 11.18 -19.01 24.34
C ASP A 94 10.28 -19.93 23.50
N SER A 95 10.75 -21.15 23.20
CA SER A 95 10.02 -22.07 22.32
C SER A 95 8.66 -22.49 22.86
N ALA A 96 8.47 -22.48 24.18
CA ALA A 96 7.22 -22.86 24.83
C ALA A 96 6.07 -21.86 24.56
N SER A 97 6.40 -20.58 24.36
CA SER A 97 5.43 -19.50 24.08
C SER A 97 5.54 -18.92 22.67
N PHE A 98 6.43 -19.47 21.83
CA PHE A 98 6.62 -18.98 20.47
C PHE A 98 5.37 -19.16 19.61
N GLU A 99 5.00 -18.08 18.94
CA GLU A 99 3.84 -17.96 18.08
C GLU A 99 4.26 -17.33 16.75
N PHE A 100 3.97 -18.04 15.66
CA PHE A 100 4.06 -17.49 14.32
C PHE A 100 2.77 -16.72 14.03
N LEU A 101 2.85 -15.40 13.82
CA LEU A 101 1.68 -14.58 13.52
C LEU A 101 1.45 -14.48 12.02
N ASN A 102 2.47 -14.04 11.28
CA ASN A 102 2.50 -14.03 9.83
C ASN A 102 3.95 -13.98 9.32
N ASP A 103 4.16 -13.77 8.02
CA ASP A 103 5.50 -13.75 7.43
C ASP A 103 6.39 -12.64 7.98
N TYR A 104 5.81 -11.51 8.42
CA TYR A 104 6.54 -10.34 8.94
C TYR A 104 6.69 -10.32 10.45
N TYR A 105 5.81 -10.98 11.20
CA TYR A 105 5.73 -10.87 12.65
C TYR A 105 5.63 -12.23 13.33
N GLN A 106 6.43 -12.41 14.37
CA GLN A 106 6.36 -13.53 15.31
C GLN A 106 6.51 -13.00 16.72
N LYS A 107 6.13 -13.77 17.73
CA LYS A 107 6.33 -13.38 19.13
C LYS A 107 6.59 -14.58 20.01
N ASP A 108 7.21 -14.33 21.14
CA ASP A 108 7.16 -15.22 22.31
C ASP A 108 6.65 -14.41 23.50
N LYS A 109 6.67 -14.96 24.72
CA LYS A 109 6.22 -14.25 25.93
C LYS A 109 7.04 -13.00 26.28
N ASN A 110 8.26 -12.88 25.75
CA ASN A 110 9.22 -11.84 26.11
C ASN A 110 9.33 -10.75 25.03
N PHE A 111 9.27 -11.13 23.75
CA PHE A 111 9.54 -10.24 22.62
C PHE A 111 8.62 -10.46 21.43
N VAL A 112 8.48 -9.41 20.64
CA VAL A 112 7.97 -9.48 19.27
C VAL A 112 9.15 -9.37 18.32
N TYR A 113 9.12 -10.11 17.23
CA TYR A 113 10.17 -10.20 16.25
C TYR A 113 9.64 -9.84 14.86
N ASN A 114 10.48 -9.18 14.07
CA ASN A 114 10.26 -9.07 12.64
C ASN A 114 11.06 -10.16 11.89
N SER A 115 10.35 -10.95 11.10
CA SER A 115 10.95 -11.88 10.16
C SER A 115 10.87 -11.27 8.78
N TYR A 116 11.97 -10.76 8.27
CA TYR A 116 12.12 -10.68 6.84
C TYR A 116 13.48 -11.21 6.43
N ASN A 117 13.43 -12.15 5.50
CA ASN A 117 14.55 -12.98 5.14
C ASN A 117 14.74 -12.91 3.62
N TYR A 118 15.75 -12.15 3.19
CA TYR A 118 16.26 -12.18 1.81
C TYR A 118 17.59 -12.93 1.69
N TRP A 119 18.20 -13.36 2.82
CA TRP A 119 19.61 -13.78 2.88
C TRP A 119 19.92 -14.90 3.89
N GLY A 120 18.95 -15.66 4.36
CA GLY A 120 19.19 -16.69 5.39
C GLY A 120 18.64 -16.32 6.75
N TRP A 121 18.83 -15.08 7.20
CA TRP A 121 18.70 -14.71 8.61
C TRP A 121 17.24 -14.72 9.08
N GLY A 122 16.90 -15.64 9.99
CA GLY A 122 15.61 -15.70 10.68
C GLY A 122 15.30 -14.44 11.52
N PRO A 123 14.23 -14.46 12.34
CA PRO A 123 13.76 -13.30 13.11
C PRO A 123 14.84 -12.77 14.07
N SER A 124 15.71 -11.89 13.57
CA SER A 124 16.87 -11.37 14.29
C SER A 124 16.60 -9.96 14.84
N ASN A 125 15.50 -9.34 14.41
CA ASN A 125 15.14 -7.98 14.80
C ASN A 125 13.99 -8.00 15.81
N ARG A 126 14.35 -7.99 17.10
CA ARG A 126 13.40 -7.71 18.19
C ARG A 126 12.83 -6.30 18.00
N ILE A 127 11.51 -6.17 18.09
CA ILE A 127 10.84 -4.88 18.06
C ILE A 127 11.02 -4.20 19.41
N GLN A 128 11.98 -3.27 19.50
CA GLN A 128 12.34 -2.65 20.78
C GLN A 128 11.16 -1.85 21.38
N GLY A 129 10.81 -2.23 22.62
CA GLY A 129 9.74 -1.59 23.39
C GLY A 129 8.33 -1.97 22.95
N ALA A 130 8.17 -3.04 22.17
CA ALA A 130 6.85 -3.59 21.87
C ALA A 130 6.21 -4.20 23.11
N ASP A 131 4.92 -3.92 23.30
CA ASP A 131 4.12 -4.57 24.34
C ASP A 131 3.55 -5.88 23.81
N VAL A 132 4.24 -6.98 24.12
CA VAL A 132 3.92 -8.34 23.64
C VAL A 132 2.48 -8.74 23.99
N GLY A 133 2.01 -8.38 25.18
CA GLY A 133 0.70 -8.79 25.70
C GLY A 133 -0.47 -8.20 24.93
N THR A 134 -0.29 -7.01 24.34
CA THR A 134 -1.31 -6.31 23.54
C THR A 134 -1.00 -6.28 22.04
N PHE A 135 0.09 -6.94 21.62
CA PHE A 135 0.50 -6.97 20.23
C PHE A 135 -0.48 -7.77 19.36
N GLN A 136 -1.02 -7.12 18.34
CA GLN A 136 -1.99 -7.66 17.39
C GLN A 136 -1.70 -7.22 15.96
N LEU A 137 -1.98 -8.11 15.00
CA LEU A 137 -1.90 -7.78 13.58
C LEU A 137 -3.11 -6.94 13.16
N LEU A 138 -2.86 -5.93 12.32
CA LEU A 138 -3.88 -5.16 11.63
C LEU A 138 -4.01 -5.59 10.17
N SER A 139 -2.89 -5.97 9.56
CA SER A 139 -2.81 -6.55 8.23
C SER A 139 -1.56 -7.42 8.14
N GLU A 140 -1.19 -7.82 6.92
CA GLU A 140 0.07 -8.52 6.66
C GLU A 140 1.29 -7.69 7.11
N GLN A 141 1.29 -6.39 6.83
CA GLN A 141 2.44 -5.50 7.05
C GLN A 141 2.27 -4.56 8.25
N TYR A 142 1.04 -4.36 8.75
CA TYR A 142 0.79 -3.50 9.90
C TYR A 142 0.41 -4.30 11.14
N ALA A 143 0.93 -3.87 12.27
CA ALA A 143 0.58 -4.38 13.59
C ALA A 143 0.49 -3.23 14.58
N LYS A 144 -0.18 -3.43 15.72
CA LYS A 144 -0.20 -2.47 16.81
C LYS A 144 -0.05 -3.16 18.15
N ASP A 145 0.46 -2.42 19.12
CA ASP A 145 0.30 -2.72 20.53
C ASP A 145 -0.48 -1.58 21.21
N LYS A 146 -0.54 -1.58 22.54
CA LYS A 146 -1.21 -0.55 23.33
C LYS A 146 -0.62 0.86 23.15
N TYR A 147 0.62 0.99 22.70
CA TYR A 147 1.38 2.23 22.69
C TYR A 147 1.83 2.68 21.28
N ASN A 148 1.90 1.76 20.30
CA ASN A 148 2.49 2.04 19.00
C ASN A 148 1.78 1.28 17.88
N VAL A 149 1.84 1.84 16.67
CA VAL A 149 1.64 1.12 15.42
C VAL A 149 3.00 0.82 14.79
N TYR A 150 3.12 -0.33 14.17
CA TYR A 150 4.29 -0.82 13.47
C TYR A 150 3.96 -1.08 12.01
N PHE A 151 4.92 -0.79 11.15
CA PHE A 151 4.90 -1.20 9.76
C PHE A 151 6.16 -2.02 9.46
N ALA A 152 5.97 -3.18 8.86
CA ALA A 152 7.02 -4.07 8.39
C ALA A 152 6.83 -4.38 6.90
N GLN A 153 7.82 -4.02 6.11
CA GLN A 153 7.94 -4.49 4.73
C GLN A 153 9.40 -4.70 4.41
N PHE A 154 9.73 -5.91 3.98
CA PHE A 154 11.11 -6.31 3.75
C PHE A 154 11.98 -6.03 5.00
N MET A 155 13.19 -5.49 4.84
CA MET A 155 14.04 -5.09 5.96
C MET A 155 13.56 -3.83 6.70
N ASN A 156 12.47 -3.20 6.27
CA ASN A 156 11.96 -1.96 6.87
C ASN A 156 10.92 -2.27 7.94
N LEU A 157 11.38 -2.49 9.17
CA LEU A 157 10.55 -2.39 10.36
C LEU A 157 10.64 -0.97 10.93
N LYS A 158 9.50 -0.32 11.14
CA LYS A 158 9.46 0.99 11.81
C LYS A 158 8.23 1.13 12.71
N LYS A 159 8.37 1.95 13.74
CA LYS A 159 7.21 2.56 14.42
C LYS A 159 6.63 3.63 13.51
N VAL A 160 5.31 3.61 13.33
CA VAL A 160 4.59 4.64 12.58
C VAL A 160 4.49 5.87 13.49
N ALA A 161 5.13 6.96 13.07
CA ALA A 161 5.11 8.21 13.82
C ALA A 161 3.71 8.84 13.78
N GLU A 162 3.31 9.48 14.88
CA GLU A 162 2.07 10.29 14.98
C GLU A 162 0.75 9.52 14.77
N ALA A 163 0.82 8.18 14.83
CA ALA A 163 -0.35 7.32 14.73
C ALA A 163 -1.34 7.56 15.89
N ASP A 164 -2.57 7.92 15.53
CA ASP A 164 -3.69 7.91 16.48
C ASP A 164 -4.20 6.48 16.66
N LEU A 165 -3.75 5.82 17.73
CA LEU A 165 -3.97 4.39 17.97
C LEU A 165 -5.45 3.99 17.96
N ASP A 166 -6.36 4.89 18.37
CA ASP A 166 -7.78 4.60 18.51
C ASP A 166 -8.50 4.57 17.16
N THR A 167 -8.04 5.37 16.20
CA THR A 167 -8.69 5.53 14.89
C THR A 167 -7.87 4.96 13.72
N PHE A 168 -6.70 4.37 14.00
CA PHE A 168 -5.84 3.78 12.98
C PHE A 168 -6.48 2.57 12.30
N GLU A 169 -6.62 2.66 10.97
CA GLU A 169 -7.23 1.66 10.10
C GLU A 169 -6.34 1.41 8.88
N VAL A 170 -6.11 0.13 8.55
CA VAL A 170 -5.38 -0.26 7.33
C VAL A 170 -6.36 -0.36 6.17
N LEU A 171 -6.02 0.23 5.03
CA LEU A 171 -6.85 0.14 3.84
C LEU A 171 -6.70 -1.24 3.18
N SER A 172 -7.72 -2.08 3.32
CA SER A 172 -7.68 -3.48 2.89
C SER A 172 -7.44 -3.70 1.38
N GLU A 173 -7.74 -2.70 0.54
CA GLU A 173 -7.50 -2.77 -0.91
C GLU A 173 -6.00 -2.71 -1.25
N ASP A 174 -5.18 -2.15 -0.36
CA ASP A 174 -3.74 -2.03 -0.51
C ASP A 174 -3.09 -1.87 0.88
N ASN A 175 -2.59 -2.99 1.41
CA ASN A 175 -1.97 -3.08 2.74
C ASN A 175 -0.78 -2.14 2.96
N ASN A 176 -0.30 -1.44 1.92
CA ASN A 176 0.70 -0.39 2.05
C ASN A 176 0.12 0.91 2.63
N TYR A 177 -1.19 1.13 2.54
CA TYR A 177 -1.86 2.33 3.03
C TYR A 177 -2.61 2.10 4.33
N ALA A 178 -2.58 3.10 5.19
CA ALA A 178 -3.40 3.18 6.40
C ALA A 178 -3.84 4.62 6.61
N LEU A 179 -4.79 4.85 7.50
CA LEU A 179 -5.20 6.18 7.92
C LEU A 179 -5.61 6.16 9.38
N ASP A 180 -5.60 7.34 10.00
CA ASP A 180 -6.27 7.61 11.24
C ASP A 180 -7.06 8.93 11.10
N LYS A 181 -7.63 9.43 12.19
CA LYS A 181 -8.44 10.66 12.16
C LYS A 181 -7.65 11.92 11.75
N ASN A 182 -6.33 11.91 11.89
CA ASN A 182 -5.44 13.05 11.64
C ASN A 182 -4.67 12.89 10.33
N ASN A 183 -4.21 11.67 10.04
CA ASN A 183 -3.16 11.39 9.07
C ASN A 183 -3.52 10.21 8.17
N MET A 184 -3.01 10.24 6.94
CA MET A 184 -2.91 9.05 6.10
C MET A 184 -1.46 8.58 6.08
N TYR A 185 -1.24 7.29 5.83
CA TYR A 185 0.07 6.67 5.87
C TYR A 185 0.30 5.84 4.60
N TYR A 186 1.53 5.90 4.08
CA TYR A 186 2.02 5.00 3.05
C TYR A 186 3.33 4.36 3.50
N LEU A 187 3.37 3.03 3.51
CA LEU A 187 4.50 2.24 4.00
C LEU A 187 4.95 2.69 5.41
N GLY A 188 3.99 2.97 6.29
CA GLY A 188 4.21 3.44 7.66
C GLY A 188 4.77 4.86 7.81
N LYS A 189 4.73 5.68 6.75
CA LYS A 189 5.10 7.11 6.81
C LYS A 189 3.86 7.96 6.59
N VAL A 190 3.72 9.06 7.33
CA VAL A 190 2.66 10.04 7.11
C VAL A 190 2.72 10.53 5.66
N LEU A 191 1.57 10.51 4.99
CA LEU A 191 1.34 10.98 3.64
C LEU A 191 0.66 12.34 3.76
N GLY A 192 1.36 13.41 3.39
CA GLY A 192 0.82 14.78 3.46
C GLY A 192 1.82 15.85 3.87
N GLU A 193 2.83 15.51 4.69
CA GLU A 193 3.70 16.56 5.26
C GLU A 193 4.69 17.21 4.30
N ALA A 194 5.10 16.54 3.22
CA ALA A 194 6.04 17.10 2.26
C ALA A 194 5.53 16.91 0.83
N GLY A 195 5.07 18.01 0.22
CA GLY A 195 5.05 18.08 -1.23
C GLY A 195 6.48 18.00 -1.77
N GLU A 196 6.65 17.43 -2.95
CA GLU A 196 7.91 17.50 -3.66
C GLU A 196 8.15 18.94 -4.10
N LYS A 197 9.20 19.57 -3.58
CA LYS A 197 9.54 20.95 -3.91
C LYS A 197 9.86 21.06 -5.39
N ILE A 198 9.20 22.00 -6.07
CA ILE A 198 9.46 22.31 -7.46
C ILE A 198 10.56 23.37 -7.53
N THR A 199 11.65 23.12 -8.25
CA THR A 199 12.78 24.06 -8.42
C THR A 199 12.59 24.97 -9.64
N ASN A 200 11.95 24.46 -10.70
CA ASN A 200 11.73 25.20 -11.94
C ASN A 200 10.53 26.15 -11.85
N LEU A 201 10.81 27.42 -11.59
CA LEU A 201 9.79 28.47 -11.42
C LEU A 201 8.94 28.72 -12.67
N SER A 202 9.49 28.52 -13.88
CA SER A 202 8.73 28.71 -15.12
C SER A 202 7.65 27.66 -15.24
N LEU A 203 8.02 26.38 -15.05
CA LEU A 203 7.07 25.28 -15.05
C LEU A 203 6.07 25.37 -13.90
N TYR A 204 6.54 25.71 -12.69
CA TYR A 204 5.64 25.97 -11.56
C TYR A 204 4.59 27.02 -11.90
N ASN A 205 4.96 28.17 -12.45
CA ASN A 205 3.99 29.22 -12.80
C ASN A 205 2.96 28.77 -13.86
N ASN A 206 3.37 27.88 -14.78
CA ASN A 206 2.49 27.33 -15.81
C ASN A 206 1.56 26.20 -15.30
N LEU A 207 1.98 25.51 -14.24
CA LEU A 207 1.33 24.29 -13.75
C LEU A 207 0.66 24.46 -12.38
N LYS A 208 0.95 25.54 -11.63
CA LYS A 208 0.39 25.75 -10.29
C LYS A 208 -1.12 25.66 -10.29
N GLY A 209 -1.63 24.90 -9.34
CA GLY A 209 -3.04 24.63 -9.20
C GLY A 209 -3.60 23.57 -10.16
N LYS A 210 -2.79 22.99 -11.06
CA LYS A 210 -3.22 21.91 -11.94
C LYS A 210 -2.97 20.55 -11.30
N ILE A 211 -3.79 19.59 -11.70
CA ILE A 211 -3.45 18.17 -11.60
C ILE A 211 -2.68 17.81 -12.86
N ILE A 212 -1.47 17.28 -12.71
CA ILE A 212 -0.61 16.83 -13.81
C ILE A 212 -0.53 15.31 -13.83
N LEU A 213 -0.41 14.73 -15.02
CA LEU A 213 -0.29 13.29 -15.25
C LEU A 213 1.02 12.99 -15.95
N LYS A 214 1.84 12.09 -15.39
CA LYS A 214 3.05 11.60 -16.03
C LYS A 214 2.67 10.55 -17.08
N VAL A 215 2.51 10.98 -18.33
CA VAL A 215 1.89 10.16 -19.40
C VAL A 215 2.85 9.18 -20.08
N GLU A 216 4.15 9.32 -19.84
CA GLU A 216 5.21 8.46 -20.39
C GLU A 216 5.64 7.34 -19.42
N GLU A 217 4.95 7.21 -18.29
CA GLU A 217 5.10 6.14 -17.28
C GLU A 217 3.71 5.57 -16.90
N ASN A 218 3.59 4.91 -15.73
CA ASN A 218 2.38 4.26 -15.21
C ASN A 218 1.16 5.18 -14.98
N GLY A 219 1.16 6.42 -15.49
CA GLY A 219 0.04 7.35 -15.37
C GLY A 219 -0.06 8.03 -14.00
N GLU A 220 1.07 8.25 -13.33
CA GLU A 220 1.14 8.89 -12.02
C GLU A 220 0.54 10.31 -12.05
N ALA A 221 -0.30 10.62 -11.06
CA ALA A 221 -0.94 11.92 -10.94
C ALA A 221 -0.31 12.74 -9.81
N TYR A 222 -0.19 14.05 -10.00
CA TYR A 222 0.31 14.98 -9.00
C TYR A 222 -0.55 16.25 -8.96
N TYR A 223 -0.85 16.76 -7.77
CA TYR A 223 -1.46 18.09 -7.59
C TYR A 223 -0.35 19.13 -7.35
N VAL A 224 -0.21 20.09 -8.26
CA VAL A 224 0.72 21.21 -8.07
C VAL A 224 0.04 22.27 -7.20
N HIS A 225 0.57 22.55 -6.01
CA HIS A 225 -0.09 23.47 -5.09
C HIS A 225 -0.11 24.90 -5.66
N PRO A 226 -1.21 25.67 -5.56
CA PRO A 226 -1.34 26.97 -6.23
C PRO A 226 -0.48 28.09 -5.61
N ASN A 227 -0.09 27.93 -4.35
CA ASN A 227 0.67 28.94 -3.60
C ASN A 227 1.85 28.38 -2.78
N LYS A 228 2.05 27.05 -2.80
CA LYS A 228 3.23 26.39 -2.23
C LYS A 228 4.01 25.86 -3.43
N GLN A 229 5.30 26.13 -3.49
CA GLN A 229 6.14 25.75 -4.64
C GLN A 229 6.48 24.26 -4.59
N GLU A 230 5.44 23.42 -4.56
CA GLU A 230 5.53 21.99 -4.37
C GLU A 230 4.38 21.27 -5.09
N MET A 231 4.52 19.96 -5.27
CA MET A 231 3.48 19.08 -5.78
C MET A 231 3.27 17.88 -4.89
N HIS A 232 2.05 17.38 -4.83
CA HIS A 232 1.68 16.23 -4.01
C HIS A 232 1.30 15.06 -4.90
N PHE A 233 1.86 13.90 -4.62
CA PHE A 233 1.57 12.67 -5.35
C PHE A 233 0.14 12.17 -5.05
N LEU A 234 -0.54 11.68 -6.09
CA LEU A 234 -1.92 11.22 -6.08
C LEU A 234 -2.00 9.77 -6.60
N PRO A 235 -1.48 8.78 -5.86
CA PRO A 235 -1.25 7.43 -6.38
C PRO A 235 -2.51 6.68 -6.78
N ARG A 236 -3.63 6.91 -6.07
CA ARG A 236 -4.89 6.15 -6.22
C ARG A 236 -6.10 6.99 -5.82
N PRO A 237 -7.33 6.65 -6.25
CA PRO A 237 -8.56 7.41 -5.97
C PRO A 237 -8.76 7.79 -4.49
N VAL A 238 -8.65 6.81 -3.59
CA VAL A 238 -8.88 7.00 -2.15
C VAL A 238 -7.80 7.90 -1.55
N VAL A 239 -6.54 7.64 -1.90
CA VAL A 239 -5.39 8.42 -1.41
C VAL A 239 -5.44 9.85 -1.94
N ALA A 240 -5.73 10.03 -3.23
CA ALA A 240 -5.88 11.33 -3.87
C ALA A 240 -6.99 12.14 -3.21
N PHE A 241 -8.11 11.51 -2.85
CA PHE A 241 -9.18 12.16 -2.10
C PHE A 241 -8.69 12.74 -0.77
N TYR A 242 -7.89 11.98 0.00
CA TYR A 242 -7.32 12.48 1.26
C TYR A 242 -6.31 13.60 1.04
N VAL A 243 -5.33 13.42 0.14
CA VAL A 243 -4.33 14.46 -0.19
C VAL A 243 -5.02 15.76 -0.61
N MET A 244 -6.00 15.66 -1.49
CA MET A 244 -6.74 16.83 -1.98
C MET A 244 -7.51 17.54 -0.87
N ARG A 245 -8.06 16.80 0.11
CA ARG A 245 -8.72 17.41 1.26
C ARG A 245 -7.73 18.07 2.21
N GLU A 246 -6.62 17.41 2.50
CA GLU A 246 -5.57 17.94 3.37
C GLU A 246 -4.99 19.25 2.80
N GLN A 247 -4.77 19.34 1.49
CA GLN A 247 -4.36 20.57 0.82
C GLN A 247 -5.50 21.58 0.61
N GLY A 248 -6.71 21.25 1.08
CA GLY A 248 -7.91 22.06 0.94
C GLY A 248 -7.94 23.25 1.90
N VAL A 249 -8.39 24.40 1.41
CA VAL A 249 -8.61 25.61 2.21
C VAL A 249 -10.07 25.70 2.62
N GLY A 250 -10.37 26.10 3.85
CA GLY A 250 -11.75 26.31 4.28
C GLY A 250 -12.45 27.42 3.47
N ILE A 251 -13.70 27.19 3.07
CA ILE A 251 -14.56 28.17 2.39
C ILE A 251 -15.97 28.16 2.98
N THR A 252 -16.59 29.34 3.06
CA THR A 252 -18.00 29.50 3.43
C THR A 252 -18.90 29.20 2.23
N ASP A 253 -20.16 28.83 2.47
CA ASP A 253 -21.13 28.53 1.42
C ASP A 253 -21.38 29.75 0.53
N ASP A 254 -21.48 30.94 1.13
CA ASP A 254 -21.65 32.20 0.39
C ASP A 254 -20.48 32.52 -0.55
N ASN A 255 -19.25 32.16 -0.18
CA ASN A 255 -18.09 32.36 -1.03
C ASN A 255 -17.94 31.26 -2.08
N LEU A 256 -18.28 30.01 -1.73
CA LEU A 256 -18.27 28.93 -2.70
C LEU A 256 -19.25 29.22 -3.84
N GLU A 257 -20.47 29.68 -3.50
CA GLU A 257 -21.54 30.00 -4.45
C GLU A 257 -21.14 31.03 -5.52
N LYS A 258 -20.12 31.86 -5.26
CA LYS A 258 -19.55 32.81 -6.22
C LYS A 258 -18.79 32.14 -7.36
N ILE A 259 -18.34 30.90 -7.20
CA ILE A 259 -17.54 30.18 -8.18
C ILE A 259 -18.46 29.33 -9.07
N PRO A 260 -18.55 29.53 -10.40
CA PRO A 260 -19.48 28.78 -11.24
C PRO A 260 -19.32 27.26 -11.14
N LEU A 261 -20.42 26.51 -11.18
CA LEU A 261 -20.36 25.03 -11.18
C LEU A 261 -19.90 24.51 -12.56
N GLY A 262 -18.88 23.66 -12.57
CA GLY A 262 -18.31 23.08 -13.79
C GLY A 262 -18.74 21.65 -14.10
N GLY A 263 -19.28 20.95 -13.11
CA GLY A 263 -19.73 19.57 -13.22
C GLY A 263 -21.13 19.39 -12.64
N TYR A 264 -21.35 18.27 -11.97
CA TYR A 264 -22.63 17.99 -11.35
C TYR A 264 -22.68 18.51 -9.91
N CYS A 265 -23.91 18.69 -9.40
CA CYS A 265 -24.15 19.02 -8.01
C CYS A 265 -24.34 17.74 -7.18
N PRO A 266 -23.62 17.54 -6.06
CA PRO A 266 -23.89 16.44 -5.16
C PRO A 266 -25.21 16.69 -4.40
N SER A 267 -26.30 16.05 -4.81
CA SER A 267 -27.55 16.06 -4.02
C SER A 267 -28.04 14.64 -3.77
N ASN A 268 -28.26 14.31 -2.50
CA ASN A 268 -29.00 13.10 -2.09
C ASN A 268 -30.53 13.36 -2.04
N ASP A 269 -30.95 14.60 -2.17
CA ASP A 269 -32.34 15.02 -2.00
C ASP A 269 -33.13 14.94 -3.31
N ARG A 270 -34.37 14.43 -3.21
CA ARG A 270 -35.38 14.55 -4.27
C ARG A 270 -36.45 15.56 -3.87
N PRO A 271 -36.81 16.53 -4.74
CA PRO A 271 -36.26 16.73 -6.09
C PRO A 271 -34.86 17.38 -6.07
N MET A 272 -34.05 17.06 -7.08
CA MET A 272 -32.65 17.44 -7.24
C MET A 272 -32.48 18.96 -7.14
N LYS A 273 -32.07 19.46 -5.97
CA LYS A 273 -31.81 20.89 -5.78
C LYS A 273 -30.45 21.21 -6.40
N SER A 274 -30.46 21.98 -7.48
CA SER A 274 -29.24 22.55 -8.04
C SER A 274 -28.54 23.38 -6.95
N CYS A 275 -27.29 23.06 -6.65
CA CYS A 275 -26.41 23.90 -5.83
C CYS A 275 -25.71 24.98 -6.67
N ASP A 276 -26.08 25.10 -7.95
CA ASP A 276 -25.60 26.16 -8.81
C ASP A 276 -26.49 27.40 -8.69
N LYS A 277 -25.87 28.57 -8.49
CA LYS A 277 -26.53 29.86 -8.27
C LYS A 277 -25.93 30.94 -9.16
N PRO A 278 -26.28 30.98 -10.46
CA PRO A 278 -25.70 31.91 -11.43
C PRO A 278 -25.78 33.39 -11.03
N GLU A 279 -26.81 33.77 -10.29
CA GLU A 279 -27.04 35.11 -9.78
C GLU A 279 -25.99 35.57 -8.74
N LYS A 280 -25.28 34.63 -8.11
CA LYS A 280 -24.23 34.93 -7.11
C LYS A 280 -22.81 34.95 -7.69
N TYR A 281 -22.64 34.62 -8.96
CA TYR A 281 -21.31 34.44 -9.55
C TYR A 281 -20.45 35.71 -9.48
N ASP A 282 -19.19 35.52 -9.12
CA ASP A 282 -18.15 36.55 -9.16
C ASP A 282 -16.93 35.97 -9.88
N PHE A 283 -16.76 36.36 -11.16
CA PHE A 283 -15.66 35.88 -11.99
C PHE A 283 -14.30 36.43 -11.54
N THR A 284 -14.24 37.57 -10.86
CA THR A 284 -12.98 38.06 -10.28
C THR A 284 -12.58 37.19 -9.11
N PHE A 285 -13.54 36.81 -8.27
CA PHE A 285 -13.32 35.86 -7.17
C PHE A 285 -12.90 34.48 -7.69
N SER A 286 -13.62 33.90 -8.65
CA SER A 286 -13.30 32.57 -9.18
C SER A 286 -11.93 32.52 -9.87
N ASN A 287 -11.56 33.57 -10.61
CA ASN A 287 -10.26 33.66 -11.27
C ASN A 287 -9.09 33.75 -10.28
N LYS A 288 -9.31 34.39 -9.12
CA LYS A 288 -8.30 34.52 -8.06
C LYS A 288 -7.96 33.16 -7.44
N TYR A 289 -8.94 32.27 -7.33
CA TYR A 289 -8.79 30.97 -6.66
C TYR A 289 -8.68 29.79 -7.61
N ARG A 290 -8.26 30.04 -8.85
CA ARG A 290 -7.94 28.97 -9.80
C ARG A 290 -6.90 28.01 -9.22
N GLY A 291 -7.22 26.73 -9.29
CA GLY A 291 -6.41 25.62 -8.84
C GLY A 291 -6.44 25.37 -7.34
N TYR A 292 -7.20 26.14 -6.57
CA TYR A 292 -7.42 25.84 -5.16
C TYR A 292 -8.38 24.66 -5.01
N ILE A 293 -8.12 23.87 -3.97
CA ILE A 293 -9.08 22.94 -3.44
C ILE A 293 -9.71 23.61 -2.21
N PHE A 294 -11.02 23.59 -2.13
CA PHE A 294 -11.77 24.18 -1.04
C PHE A 294 -12.54 23.13 -0.25
N LEU A 295 -12.61 23.29 1.06
CA LEU A 295 -13.45 22.51 1.97
C LEU A 295 -14.59 23.38 2.48
N GLN A 296 -15.84 22.96 2.27
CA GLN A 296 -17.00 23.65 2.84
C GLN A 296 -17.03 23.46 4.35
N VAL A 297 -16.80 24.54 5.10
CA VAL A 297 -16.72 24.47 6.58
C VAL A 297 -18.07 24.65 7.29
N GLU A 298 -19.11 25.08 6.56
CA GLU A 298 -20.45 25.37 7.11
C GLU A 298 -21.45 24.23 6.89
N LYS A 299 -21.01 23.13 6.26
CA LYS A 299 -21.86 21.99 5.89
C LYS A 299 -21.19 20.64 6.23
N ASN A 300 -21.17 19.67 5.31
CA ASN A 300 -20.68 18.31 5.58
C ASN A 300 -19.17 18.17 5.28
N GLY A 301 -18.44 19.27 5.13
CA GLY A 301 -17.03 19.20 4.76
C GLY A 301 -16.80 18.82 3.30
N GLU A 302 -17.75 19.07 2.40
CA GLU A 302 -17.61 18.78 0.97
C GLU A 302 -16.37 19.47 0.37
N ALA A 303 -15.62 18.74 -0.47
CA ALA A 303 -14.42 19.26 -1.14
C ALA A 303 -14.73 19.70 -2.59
N TRP A 304 -14.07 20.76 -3.05
CA TRP A 304 -14.28 21.37 -4.37
C TRP A 304 -12.98 21.82 -5.00
N TYR A 305 -12.69 21.36 -6.22
CA TYR A 305 -11.53 21.80 -7.00
C TYR A 305 -11.93 22.91 -7.98
N VAL A 306 -11.25 24.05 -7.95
CA VAL A 306 -11.45 25.13 -8.92
C VAL A 306 -10.52 24.92 -10.10
N ASN A 307 -11.04 24.48 -11.24
CA ASN A 307 -10.20 24.14 -12.38
C ASN A 307 -9.51 25.40 -12.98
N PRO A 308 -8.17 25.45 -13.06
CA PRO A 308 -7.43 26.57 -13.64
C PRO A 308 -7.83 26.93 -15.08
N SER A 309 -8.30 25.95 -15.85
CA SER A 309 -8.59 26.12 -17.28
C SER A 309 -9.90 26.87 -17.54
N ASN A 310 -10.86 26.84 -16.60
CA ASN A 310 -12.18 27.44 -16.82
C ASN A 310 -12.77 28.19 -15.62
N SER A 311 -12.04 28.27 -14.50
CA SER A 311 -12.45 28.98 -13.27
C SER A 311 -13.76 28.47 -12.67
N LYS A 312 -14.12 27.22 -12.96
CA LYS A 312 -15.31 26.57 -12.40
C LYS A 312 -14.94 25.60 -11.29
N ARG A 313 -15.83 25.45 -10.30
CA ARG A 313 -15.69 24.47 -9.21
C ARG A 313 -16.24 23.11 -9.62
N TYR A 314 -15.53 22.07 -9.21
CA TYR A 314 -15.87 20.68 -9.45
C TYR A 314 -15.90 19.94 -8.13
N TYR A 315 -16.95 19.15 -7.92
CA TYR A 315 -17.11 18.40 -6.68
C TYR A 315 -16.06 17.30 -6.54
N LEU A 316 -15.51 17.17 -5.34
CA LEU A 316 -14.45 16.25 -4.97
C LEU A 316 -14.78 15.46 -3.70
N GLY A 317 -16.05 15.45 -3.27
CA GLY A 317 -16.41 14.93 -1.94
C GLY A 317 -16.43 13.41 -1.81
N ARG A 318 -16.13 12.62 -2.87
CA ARG A 318 -15.94 11.16 -2.79
C ARG A 318 -14.69 10.71 -3.56
N PRO A 319 -14.09 9.55 -3.21
CA PRO A 319 -12.95 8.99 -3.95
C PRO A 319 -13.18 8.86 -5.47
N THR A 320 -14.38 8.44 -5.87
CA THR A 320 -14.75 8.33 -7.29
C THR A 320 -14.79 9.68 -8.00
N ASP A 321 -15.16 10.75 -7.28
CA ASP A 321 -15.21 12.10 -7.84
C ASP A 321 -13.81 12.65 -8.03
N ALA A 322 -12.95 12.50 -7.02
CA ALA A 322 -11.53 12.86 -7.13
C ALA A 322 -10.86 12.13 -8.31
N PHE A 323 -11.13 10.85 -8.49
CA PHE A 323 -10.63 10.08 -9.64
C PHE A 323 -11.10 10.61 -10.99
N ASN A 324 -12.41 10.87 -11.13
CA ASN A 324 -12.94 11.44 -12.37
C ASN A 324 -12.31 12.81 -12.67
N ILE A 325 -12.08 13.64 -11.64
CA ILE A 325 -11.40 14.93 -11.81
C ILE A 325 -9.95 14.76 -12.27
N MET A 326 -9.18 13.85 -11.67
CA MET A 326 -7.82 13.56 -12.13
C MET A 326 -7.78 13.08 -13.58
N ARG A 327 -8.71 12.20 -13.97
CA ARG A 327 -8.79 11.64 -15.33
C ARG A 327 -9.24 12.67 -16.36
N ASP A 328 -10.29 13.43 -16.05
CA ASP A 328 -10.98 14.27 -17.03
C ASP A 328 -10.34 15.67 -17.14
N LEU A 329 -9.73 16.17 -16.05
CA LEU A 329 -9.15 17.51 -15.97
C LEU A 329 -7.62 17.49 -15.81
N GLY A 330 -7.00 16.32 -15.68
CA GLY A 330 -5.56 16.16 -15.57
C GLY A 330 -4.83 16.59 -16.84
N LEU A 331 -3.70 17.27 -16.67
CA LEU A 331 -2.84 17.70 -17.77
C LEU A 331 -1.65 16.75 -17.93
N GLY A 332 -1.52 16.12 -19.09
CA GLY A 332 -0.35 15.30 -19.40
C GLY A 332 0.95 16.12 -19.46
N VAL A 333 2.00 15.62 -18.81
CA VAL A 333 3.37 16.16 -18.87
C VAL A 333 4.35 15.05 -19.27
N SER A 334 5.37 15.40 -20.06
CA SER A 334 6.46 14.48 -20.41
C SER A 334 7.39 14.26 -19.21
N ASN A 335 8.11 13.14 -19.21
CA ASN A 335 9.09 12.82 -18.18
C ASN A 335 10.20 13.88 -18.10
N ASN A 336 10.64 14.41 -19.25
CA ASN A 336 11.64 15.48 -19.28
C ASN A 336 11.15 16.75 -18.56
N ASN A 337 9.89 17.14 -18.78
CA ASN A 337 9.33 18.31 -18.10
C ASN A 337 9.17 18.02 -16.60
N PHE A 338 8.63 16.85 -16.23
CA PHE A 338 8.49 16.42 -14.85
C PHE A 338 9.83 16.41 -14.10
N ASP A 339 10.85 15.74 -14.64
CA ASP A 339 12.19 15.68 -14.05
C ASP A 339 12.80 17.06 -13.89
N SER A 340 12.59 17.96 -14.87
CA SER A 340 13.09 19.33 -14.80
C SER A 340 12.38 20.18 -13.74
N MET A 341 11.23 19.73 -13.21
CA MET A 341 10.56 20.40 -12.10
C MET A 341 11.23 20.13 -10.76
N ILE A 342 11.90 18.98 -10.59
CA ILE A 342 12.42 18.52 -9.28
C ILE A 342 13.96 18.40 -9.20
N LYS A 343 14.66 18.56 -10.33
CA LYS A 343 16.13 18.69 -10.38
C LYS A 343 16.59 20.04 -9.85
#